data_AF-A0A831NYV5-F1
#
_entry.id   AF-A0A831NYV5-F1
#
_cell.length_a   1.000
_cell.length_b   1.000
_cell.length_c   1.000
_cell.angle_alpha   90.00
_cell.angle_beta   90.00
_cell.angle_gamma   90.00
#
_symmetry.space_group_name_H-M   'P 1'
#
loop_
_entity.id
_entity.type
_entity.pdbx_description
1 polymer ?
#
loop_
_entity_poly.entity_id
_entity_poly.type
_entity_poly.pdbx_seq_one_letter_code
_entity_poly.pdbx_strand_id
1 'polypeptide(L)'
;MECYFGSYKLPVDSEIDQSAVVLFSIPELGIKFKAPFDGVDDDHSDYASLLALLEFIDGNQKYFSNNTYQIYGNNVKIINQVNQREVSPMKFSNLLGKTA
;
A
#
# COMPACT_ATOMS: atom_id res chain seq x y z
N MET A 1 -15.69 -3.88 7.19
CA MET A 1 -15.29 -3.13 5.98
C MET A 1 -14.04 -3.75 5.36
N GLU A 2 -14.02 -3.91 4.04
CA GLU A 2 -12.89 -4.47 3.30
C GLU A 2 -12.18 -3.35 2.53
N CYS A 3 -10.86 -3.23 2.73
CA CYS A 3 -10.01 -2.25 2.06
C CYS A 3 -8.96 -2.98 1.23
N TYR A 4 -8.84 -2.64 -0.04
CA TYR A 4 -7.93 -3.30 -0.98
C TYR A 4 -6.87 -2.32 -1.44
N PHE A 5 -5.60 -2.73 -1.51
CA PHE A 5 -4.50 -1.96 -2.08
C PHE A 5 -3.73 -2.79 -3.10
N GLY A 6 -2.98 -2.12 -3.97
CA GLY A 6 -2.03 -2.76 -4.86
C GLY A 6 -1.50 -1.80 -5.92
N SER A 7 -0.61 -2.31 -6.75
CA SER A 7 -0.08 -1.57 -7.88
C SER A 7 -0.27 -2.32 -9.19
N TYR A 8 -0.20 -1.57 -10.28
CA TYR A 8 -0.20 -2.10 -11.63
C TYR A 8 0.96 -1.47 -12.41
N LYS A 9 1.86 -2.32 -12.92
CA LYS A 9 2.97 -1.88 -13.73
C LYS A 9 2.48 -1.45 -15.11
N LEU A 10 2.86 -0.25 -15.54
CA LEU A 10 2.52 0.24 -16.87
C LEU A 10 3.42 -0.42 -17.92
N PRO A 11 2.89 -0.72 -19.12
CA PRO A 11 3.70 -1.19 -20.23
C PRO A 11 4.82 -0.19 -20.57
N VAL A 12 5.99 -0.71 -20.96
CA VAL A 12 7.17 0.10 -21.30
C VAL A 12 6.91 1.06 -22.47
N ASP A 13 5.90 0.78 -23.30
CA ASP A 13 5.49 1.62 -24.45
C ASP A 13 4.43 2.68 -24.09
N SER A 14 4.13 2.90 -22.81
CA SER A 14 3.19 3.96 -22.41
C SER A 14 3.86 5.33 -22.49
N GLU A 15 3.20 6.32 -23.10
CA GLU A 15 3.67 7.71 -23.25
C GLU A 15 3.78 8.48 -21.90
N ILE A 16 3.70 7.77 -20.78
CA ILE A 16 3.68 8.31 -19.43
C ILE A 16 5.03 7.94 -18.82
N ASP A 17 5.80 8.94 -18.37
CA ASP A 17 7.12 8.78 -17.71
C ASP A 17 7.07 8.00 -16.37
N GLN A 18 5.92 7.40 -16.01
CA GLN A 18 5.70 6.70 -14.74
C GLN A 18 5.63 5.21 -14.98
N SER A 19 6.39 4.45 -14.19
CA SER A 19 6.54 3.00 -14.35
C SER A 19 5.34 2.20 -13.81
N ALA A 20 4.51 2.78 -12.95
CA ALA A 20 3.40 2.10 -12.29
C ALA A 20 2.21 3.02 -12.00
N VAL A 21 1.08 2.40 -11.65
CA VAL A 21 -0.09 3.03 -11.05
C VAL A 21 -0.34 2.38 -9.71
N VAL A 22 -0.42 3.20 -8.66
CA VAL A 22 -0.86 2.75 -7.32
C VAL A 22 -2.36 2.96 -7.18
N LEU A 23 -3.03 2.03 -6.50
CA LEU A 23 -4.48 2.03 -6.40
C LEU A 23 -4.97 1.41 -5.09
N PHE A 24 -6.06 1.97 -4.56
CA PHE A 24 -6.80 1.33 -3.48
C PHE A 24 -8.29 1.47 -3.69
N SER A 25 -9.05 0.58 -3.07
CA SER A 25 -10.51 0.53 -3.17
C SER A 25 -11.13 0.18 -1.83
N ILE A 26 -12.22 0.87 -1.49
CA ILE A 26 -13.07 0.59 -0.33
C ILE A 26 -14.51 0.52 -0.85
N PRO A 27 -14.97 -0.67 -1.29
CA PRO A 27 -16.25 -0.81 -1.99
C PRO A 27 -17.45 -0.30 -1.19
N GLU A 28 -17.47 -0.57 0.12
CA GLU A 28 -18.55 -0.17 1.04
C GLU A 28 -18.75 1.36 1.09
N LEU A 29 -17.67 2.13 0.90
CA LEU A 29 -17.70 3.59 0.88
C LEU A 29 -17.75 4.18 -0.53
N GLY A 30 -17.76 3.33 -1.58
CA GLY A 30 -17.70 3.77 -2.98
C GLY A 30 -16.37 4.42 -3.38
N ILE A 31 -15.31 4.20 -2.61
CA ILE A 31 -14.01 4.86 -2.83
C ILE A 31 -13.15 4.01 -3.77
N LYS A 32 -12.62 4.65 -4.81
CA LYS A 32 -11.61 4.11 -5.71
C LYS A 32 -10.56 5.18 -5.96
N PHE A 33 -9.32 4.87 -5.61
CA PHE A 33 -8.18 5.73 -5.84
C PHE A 33 -7.27 5.11 -6.89
N LYS A 34 -6.72 5.97 -7.75
CA LYS A 34 -5.65 5.63 -8.67
C LYS A 34 -4.76 6.86 -8.84
N ALA A 35 -3.45 6.66 -8.75
CA ALA A 35 -2.49 7.69 -9.06
C ALA A 35 -1.28 7.04 -9.74
N PRO A 36 -0.69 7.71 -10.74
CA PRO A 36 0.54 7.19 -11.28
C PRO A 36 1.68 7.37 -10.27
N PHE A 37 2.66 6.49 -10.35
CA PHE A 37 3.77 6.41 -9.42
C PHE A 37 5.04 5.97 -10.15
N ASP A 38 6.15 6.63 -9.86
CA ASP A 38 7.46 6.23 -10.36
C ASP A 38 8.06 5.17 -9.44
N GLY A 39 7.58 3.94 -9.61
CA GLY A 39 8.02 2.77 -8.87
C GLY A 39 9.40 2.29 -9.31
N VAL A 40 10.22 1.89 -8.34
CA VAL A 40 11.56 1.31 -8.60
C VAL A 40 11.43 -0.18 -8.91
N ASP A 41 10.54 -0.86 -8.18
CA ASP A 41 10.16 -2.25 -8.36
C ASP A 41 8.71 -2.46 -7.89
N ASP A 42 8.21 -3.68 -8.04
CA ASP A 42 6.82 -4.04 -7.69
C ASP A 42 6.58 -3.90 -6.17
N ASP A 43 7.56 -4.26 -5.34
CA ASP A 43 7.47 -4.14 -3.88
C ASP A 43 7.34 -2.66 -3.46
N HIS A 44 8.16 -1.77 -4.02
CA HIS A 44 8.10 -0.33 -3.75
C HIS A 44 6.74 0.24 -4.13
N SER A 45 6.21 -0.16 -5.29
CA SER A 45 4.91 0.31 -5.78
C SER A 45 3.75 -0.16 -4.89
N ASP A 46 3.76 -1.43 -4.47
CA ASP A 46 2.75 -1.96 -3.56
C ASP A 46 2.85 -1.35 -2.15
N TYR A 47 4.06 -1.09 -1.64
CA TYR A 47 4.24 -0.35 -0.38
C TYR A 47 3.70 1.07 -0.48
N ALA A 48 3.98 1.78 -1.57
CA ALA A 48 3.44 3.12 -1.81
C ALA A 48 1.91 3.10 -1.85
N SER A 49 1.32 2.09 -2.50
CA SER A 49 -0.14 1.92 -2.49
C SER A 49 -0.71 1.63 -1.10
N LEU A 50 -0.03 0.82 -0.29
CA LEU A 50 -0.45 0.55 1.09
C LEU A 50 -0.39 1.82 1.94
N LEU A 51 0.70 2.60 1.83
CA LEU A 51 0.86 3.85 2.55
C LEU A 51 -0.23 4.86 2.18
N ALA A 52 -0.55 4.98 0.89
CA ALA A 52 -1.64 5.86 0.43
C ALA A 52 -3.00 5.45 1.03
N LEU A 53 -3.28 4.15 1.14
CA LEU A 53 -4.50 3.67 1.81
C LEU A 53 -4.50 3.99 3.32
N LEU A 54 -3.38 3.78 4.01
CA LEU A 54 -3.27 4.06 5.44
C LEU A 54 -3.40 5.55 5.74
N GLU A 55 -2.79 6.41 4.93
CA GLU A 55 -2.94 7.87 5.02
C GLU A 55 -4.39 8.29 4.76
N PHE A 56 -5.06 7.68 3.79
CA PHE A 56 -6.47 7.94 3.56
C PHE A 56 -7.33 7.56 4.76
N ILE A 57 -7.10 6.39 5.37
CA ILE A 57 -7.80 5.94 6.58
C ILE A 57 -7.56 6.94 7.71
N ASP A 58 -6.31 7.37 7.91
CA ASP A 58 -5.93 8.32 8.96
C ASP A 58 -6.57 9.70 8.77
N GLY A 59 -6.62 10.21 7.53
CA GLY A 59 -7.29 11.47 7.21
C GLY A 59 -8.82 11.41 7.30
N ASN A 60 -9.42 10.22 7.33
CA ASN A 60 -10.87 10.02 7.24
C ASN A 60 -11.45 9.16 8.38
N GLN A 61 -10.89 9.27 9.58
CA GLN A 61 -11.27 8.50 10.78
C GLN A 61 -12.78 8.36 11.01
N LYS A 62 -13.60 9.37 10.67
CA LYS A 62 -15.07 9.32 10.78
C LYS A 62 -15.72 8.08 10.14
N TYR A 63 -15.12 7.50 9.09
CA TYR A 63 -15.64 6.28 8.46
C TYR A 63 -15.10 4.99 9.09
N PHE A 64 -14.01 5.07 9.84
CA PHE A 64 -13.25 3.90 10.31
C PHE A 64 -13.27 3.72 11.83
N SER A 65 -13.39 4.77 12.63
CA SER A 65 -13.24 4.69 14.10
C SER A 65 -14.25 3.76 14.78
N ASN A 66 -15.44 3.60 14.20
CA ASN A 66 -16.49 2.73 14.73
C ASN A 66 -16.67 1.42 13.94
N ASN A 67 -15.82 1.16 12.95
CA ASN A 67 -15.94 0.02 12.06
C ASN A 67 -14.68 -0.84 12.13
N THR A 68 -14.84 -2.14 12.34
CA THR A 68 -13.73 -3.06 12.10
C THR A 68 -13.49 -3.15 10.60
N TYR A 69 -12.26 -2.87 10.18
CA TYR A 69 -11.83 -3.00 8.79
C TYR A 69 -10.65 -3.97 8.65
N GLN A 70 -10.56 -4.59 7.48
CA GLN A 70 -9.46 -5.46 7.09
C GLN A 70 -8.82 -4.91 5.82
N ILE A 71 -7.48 -4.98 5.76
CA ILE A 71 -6.69 -4.52 4.62
C ILE A 71 -6.17 -5.75 3.87
N TYR A 72 -6.43 -5.78 2.56
CA TYR A 72 -6.05 -6.86 1.66
C TYR A 72 -5.14 -6.32 0.55
N GLY A 73 -4.13 -7.10 0.20
CA GLY A 73 -3.27 -6.87 -0.96
C GLY A 73 -3.02 -8.18 -1.70
N ASN A 74 -2.36 -8.11 -2.85
CA ASN A 74 -1.97 -9.27 -3.66
C ASN A 74 -0.50 -9.69 -3.41
N ASN A 75 0.35 -8.80 -2.92
CA ASN A 75 1.76 -9.08 -2.64
C ASN A 75 1.96 -9.74 -1.27
N VAL A 76 2.09 -11.07 -1.28
CA VAL A 76 2.21 -11.91 -0.07
C VAL A 76 3.40 -11.54 0.81
N LYS A 77 4.52 -11.12 0.20
CA LYS A 77 5.72 -10.70 0.94
C LYS A 77 5.42 -9.48 1.82
N ILE A 78 4.81 -8.45 1.24
CA ILE A 78 4.43 -7.23 1.97
C ILE A 78 3.42 -7.55 3.06
N ILE A 79 2.40 -8.37 2.74
CA ILE A 79 1.40 -8.82 3.72
C ILE A 79 2.07 -9.53 4.91
N ASN A 80 3.03 -10.42 4.65
CA ASN A 80 3.75 -11.11 5.72
C ASN A 80 4.63 -10.16 6.53
N GLN A 81 5.31 -9.21 5.89
CA GLN A 81 6.15 -8.24 6.60
C GLN A 81 5.34 -7.31 7.51
N VAL A 82 4.20 -6.78 7.02
CA VAL A 82 3.29 -5.94 7.82
C VAL A 82 2.70 -6.73 8.99
N ASN A 83 2.36 -8.00 8.77
CA ASN A 83 1.87 -8.90 9.81
C ASN A 83 2.98 -9.51 10.68
N GLN A 84 4.23 -9.06 10.54
CA GLN A 84 5.40 -9.52 11.31
C GLN A 84 5.67 -11.03 11.21
N ARG A 85 5.22 -11.66 10.11
CA ARG A 85 5.46 -13.07 9.78
C ARG A 85 6.73 -13.26 8.97
N GLU A 86 7.25 -12.20 8.38
CA GLU A 86 8.50 -12.17 7.63
C GLU A 86 9.32 -10.95 8.05
N VAL A 87 10.64 -11.12 8.19
CA VAL A 87 11.55 -10.04 8.60
C VAL A 87 11.84 -9.13 7.40
N SER A 88 11.66 -7.83 7.59
CA SER A 88 12.06 -6.82 6.60
C SER A 88 13.56 -6.93 6.28
N PRO A 89 14.00 -6.66 5.05
CA PRO A 89 15.41 -6.76 4.68
C PRO A 89 16.32 -6.03 5.68
N MET A 90 17.44 -6.68 6.05
CA MET A 90 18.39 -6.15 7.05
C MET A 90 18.87 -4.72 6.78
N LYS A 91 18.75 -4.20 5.54
CA LYS A 91 19.07 -2.80 5.21
C LYS A 91 18.32 -1.78 6.09
N PHE A 92 17.15 -2.14 6.64
CA PHE A 92 16.33 -1.25 7.47
C PHE A 92 16.44 -1.56 8.97
N SER A 93 17.22 -2.57 9.39
CA SER A 93 17.33 -2.97 10.80
C SER A 93 17.82 -1.83 11.71
N ASN A 94 18.68 -0.94 11.17
CA ASN A 94 19.19 0.23 11.88
C ASN A 94 18.09 1.26 12.23
N LEU A 95 16.97 1.26 11.50
CA LEU A 95 15.81 2.12 11.82
C LEU A 95 14.99 1.56 12.98
N LEU A 96 15.03 0.24 13.19
CA LEU A 96 14.38 -0.44 14.32
C LEU A 96 15.18 -0.29 15.63
N GLY A 97 16.48 0.01 15.53
CA GLY A 97 17.40 0.08 16.68
C GLY A 97 17.27 1.31 17.59
N LYS A 98 16.31 2.23 17.35
CA LYS A 98 16.11 3.44 18.16
C LYS A 98 14.86 3.44 19.05
N THR A 99 14.14 2.33 19.18
CA THR A 99 12.99 2.22 20.09
C THR A 99 13.33 1.41 21.35
N ALA A 100 14.46 1.68 21.98
CA ALA A 100 14.84 1.16 23.30
C ALA A 100 15.19 2.30 24.25
#